data_AF-A0A939WA63-F1
#
_entry.id   AF-A0A939WA63-F1
#
_cell.length_a   1.000
_cell.length_b   1.000
_cell.length_c   1.000
_cell.angle_alpha   90.00
_cell.angle_beta   90.00
_cell.angle_gamma   90.00
#
_symmetry.space_group_name_H-M   'P 1'
#
loop_
_entity.id
_entity.type
_entity.pdbx_description
1 polymer ?
#
loop_
_entity_poly.entity_id
_entity_poly.type
_entity_poly.pdbx_seq_one_letter_code
_entity_poly.pdbx_strand_id
1 'polypeptide(L)'
;MLLPKNRGRYPSAFAIIEAKRSITKKHELEDAMGQARSYALLLGVRYSIVAAQEGFWITTYKDGYNEVIQKCNWEELKDDDMFFELKKLLGKNA
;
A
#
# COMPACT_ATOMS: atom_id res chain seq x y z
N MET A 1 -2.24 -20.47 14.15
CA MET A 1 -2.75 -19.94 12.87
C MET A 1 -4.24 -19.63 13.06
N LEU A 2 -4.60 -18.36 13.27
CA LEU A 2 -5.99 -17.96 13.51
C LEU A 2 -6.61 -17.55 12.18
N LEU A 3 -7.60 -18.32 11.71
CA LEU A 3 -8.35 -18.03 10.50
C LEU A 3 -9.34 -16.87 10.75
N PRO A 4 -9.56 -15.99 9.77
CA PRO A 4 -10.46 -14.86 9.92
C PRO A 4 -11.92 -15.33 10.08
N LYS A 5 -12.60 -14.80 11.11
CA LYS A 5 -14.04 -14.97 11.31
C LYS A 5 -14.80 -14.22 10.21
N ASN A 6 -15.61 -14.97 9.46
CA ASN A 6 -16.57 -14.49 8.46
C ASN A 6 -17.25 -13.17 8.85
N ARG A 7 -17.00 -12.11 8.05
CA ARG A 7 -17.88 -10.94 7.96
C ARG A 7 -18.26 -10.74 6.49
N GLY A 8 -19.49 -11.13 6.14
CA GLY A 8 -20.28 -10.59 5.04
C GLY A 8 -19.78 -10.75 3.60
N ARG A 9 -20.26 -11.81 2.91
CA ARG A 9 -20.46 -12.03 1.46
C ARG A 9 -19.41 -11.64 0.39
N TYR A 10 -18.43 -10.77 0.64
CA TYR A 10 -17.36 -10.43 -0.30
C TYR A 10 -16.02 -10.27 0.44
N PRO A 11 -14.90 -10.76 -0.10
CA PRO A 11 -13.59 -10.55 0.49
C PRO A 11 -13.30 -9.04 0.59
N SER A 12 -12.91 -8.59 1.78
CA SER A 12 -12.49 -7.21 2.03
C SER A 12 -11.17 -7.21 2.79
N ALA A 13 -10.39 -6.14 2.64
CA ALA A 13 -9.13 -5.95 3.34
C ALA A 13 -8.94 -4.47 3.69
N PHE A 14 -8.08 -4.20 4.68
CA PHE A 14 -7.72 -2.84 5.05
C PHE A 14 -6.87 -2.17 3.94
N ALA A 15 -5.86 -2.89 3.45
CA ALA A 15 -4.95 -2.48 2.39
C ALA A 15 -4.38 -3.72 1.67
N ILE A 16 -3.76 -3.49 0.51
CA ILE A 16 -2.95 -4.48 -0.21
C ILE A 16 -1.50 -4.04 -0.22
N ILE A 17 -0.58 -5.01 -0.10
CA ILE A 17 0.86 -4.79 -0.21
C ILE A 17 1.40 -5.70 -1.32
N GLU A 18 1.92 -5.11 -2.38
CA GLU A 18 2.67 -5.79 -3.44
C GLU A 18 4.17 -5.65 -3.13
N ALA A 19 4.79 -6.76 -2.72
CA ALA A 19 6.20 -6.79 -2.36
C ALA A 19 7.07 -7.17 -3.56
N LYS A 20 8.05 -6.33 -3.89
CA LYS A 20 9.12 -6.62 -4.86
C LYS A 20 10.46 -6.66 -4.15
N ARG A 21 11.44 -7.36 -4.74
CA ARG A 21 12.80 -7.36 -4.18
C ARG A 21 13.45 -5.98 -4.32
N SER A 22 13.37 -5.40 -5.51
CA SER A 22 14.01 -4.12 -5.85
C SER A 22 13.25 -3.47 -7.01
N ILE A 23 13.17 -2.15 -6.99
CA ILE A 23 12.57 -1.29 -8.01
C ILE A 23 13.55 -0.15 -8.25
N THR A 24 14.19 -0.17 -9.42
CA THR A 24 15.24 0.79 -9.79
C THR A 24 14.83 1.71 -10.93
N LYS A 25 13.77 1.34 -11.67
CA LYS A 25 13.29 2.07 -12.84
C LYS A 25 11.81 2.41 -12.71
N LYS A 26 11.41 3.51 -13.36
CA LYS A 26 10.02 3.99 -13.36
C LYS A 26 9.01 2.96 -13.86
N HIS A 27 9.32 2.25 -14.95
CA HIS A 27 8.42 1.24 -15.50
C HIS A 27 8.21 0.05 -14.54
N GLU A 28 9.25 -0.35 -13.78
CA GLU A 28 9.15 -1.43 -12.78
C GLU A 28 8.16 -1.05 -11.67
N LEU A 29 8.17 0.23 -11.27
CA LEU A 29 7.20 0.78 -10.32
C LEU A 29 5.79 0.82 -10.92
N GLU A 30 5.63 1.30 -12.15
CA GLU A 30 4.34 1.37 -12.85
C GLU A 30 3.71 -0.03 -12.99
N ASP A 31 4.50 -1.04 -13.33
CA ASP A 31 4.06 -2.43 -13.42
C ASP A 31 3.62 -2.99 -12.06
N ALA A 32 4.40 -2.73 -10.99
CA ALA A 32 4.05 -3.15 -9.63
C ALA A 32 2.78 -2.44 -9.12
N MET A 33 2.63 -1.15 -9.41
CA MET A 33 1.42 -0.38 -9.12
C MET A 33 0.21 -0.94 -9.87
N GLY A 34 0.38 -1.35 -11.14
CA GLY A 34 -0.67 -2.02 -11.92
C GLY A 34 -1.14 -3.32 -11.28
N GLN A 35 -0.21 -4.17 -10.83
CA GLN A 35 -0.52 -5.41 -10.13
C GLN A 35 -1.27 -5.17 -8.81
N ALA A 36 -0.76 -4.25 -7.99
CA ALA A 36 -1.37 -3.91 -6.71
C ALA A 36 -2.79 -3.33 -6.90
N ARG A 37 -2.97 -2.46 -7.90
CA ARG A 37 -4.26 -1.85 -8.26
C ARG A 37 -5.33 -2.88 -8.61
N SER A 38 -4.98 -3.93 -9.37
CA SER A 38 -5.95 -4.98 -9.75
C SER A 38 -6.57 -5.65 -8.52
N TYR A 39 -5.75 -5.98 -7.52
CA TYR A 39 -6.25 -6.57 -6.27
C TYR A 39 -6.94 -5.54 -5.38
N ALA A 40 -6.46 -4.31 -5.35
CA ALA A 40 -7.05 -3.24 -4.57
C ALA A 40 -8.48 -2.91 -5.02
N LEU A 41 -8.74 -2.92 -6.34
CA LEU A 41 -10.08 -2.79 -6.92
C LEU A 41 -10.99 -3.96 -6.56
N LEU A 42 -10.48 -5.20 -6.66
CA LEU A 42 -11.26 -6.41 -6.35
C LEU A 42 -11.72 -6.45 -4.89
N LEU A 43 -10.85 -6.03 -3.97
CA LEU A 43 -11.08 -6.08 -2.53
C LEU A 43 -11.69 -4.80 -1.95
N GLY A 44 -11.86 -3.76 -2.78
CA GLY A 44 -12.40 -2.48 -2.36
C GLY A 44 -11.61 -1.83 -1.20
N VAL A 45 -10.29 -2.00 -1.18
CA VAL A 45 -9.45 -1.50 -0.08
C VAL A 45 -9.32 0.02 -0.13
N ARG A 46 -8.82 0.64 0.95
CA ARG A 46 -8.61 2.10 0.96
C ARG A 46 -7.25 2.49 0.37
N TYR A 47 -6.25 1.64 0.58
CA TYR A 47 -4.86 1.89 0.25
C TYR A 47 -4.26 0.69 -0.47
N SER A 48 -3.44 0.99 -1.47
CA SER A 48 -2.61 0.03 -2.18
C SER A 48 -1.16 0.45 -2.01
N ILE A 49 -0.31 -0.50 -1.65
CA ILE A 49 1.08 -0.24 -1.27
C ILE A 49 1.98 -1.11 -2.13
N VAL A 50 2.99 -0.51 -2.73
CA VAL A 50 4.13 -1.24 -3.30
C VAL A 50 5.29 -1.10 -2.33
N ALA A 51 5.97 -2.18 -1.99
CA ALA A 51 7.14 -2.18 -1.11
C ALA A 51 8.32 -2.91 -1.75
N ALA A 52 9.51 -2.32 -1.69
CA ALA A 52 10.76 -2.86 -2.20
C ALA A 52 11.95 -2.42 -1.34
N GLN A 53 13.16 -2.90 -1.63
CA GLN A 53 14.38 -2.48 -0.91
C GLN A 53 14.64 -0.97 -0.93
N GLU A 54 14.16 -0.26 -1.95
CA GLU A 54 14.34 1.18 -2.09
C GLU A 54 13.31 1.99 -1.28
N GLY A 55 12.23 1.35 -0.82
CA GLY A 55 11.18 2.00 -0.04
C GLY A 55 9.80 1.47 -0.36
N PHE A 56 8.79 2.30 -0.09
CA PHE A 56 7.40 2.00 -0.39
C PHE A 56 6.67 3.20 -1.00
N TRP A 57 5.62 2.88 -1.74
CA TRP A 57 4.77 3.82 -2.46
C TRP A 57 3.33 3.50 -2.13
N ILE A 58 2.58 4.51 -1.68
CA ILE A 58 1.18 4.37 -1.29
C ILE A 58 0.32 5.10 -2.31
N THR A 59 -0.68 4.39 -2.82
CA THR A 59 -1.78 4.95 -3.62
C THR A 59 -3.10 4.73 -2.89
N THR A 60 -4.16 5.41 -3.33
CA THR A 60 -5.46 5.36 -2.66
C THR A 60 -6.62 5.20 -3.62
N TYR A 61 -7.76 4.73 -3.12
CA TYR A 61 -8.98 4.58 -3.91
C TYR A 61 -9.51 5.90 -4.48
N LYS A 62 -9.17 7.07 -3.89
CA LYS A 62 -9.75 8.38 -4.24
C LYS A 62 -9.58 8.77 -5.71
N ASP A 63 -8.45 8.39 -6.29
CA ASP A 63 -8.10 8.65 -7.69
C ASP A 63 -8.02 7.33 -8.49
N GLY A 64 -8.56 6.23 -7.96
CA GLY A 64 -8.48 4.92 -8.58
C GLY A 64 -7.08 4.30 -8.56
N TYR A 65 -6.25 4.67 -7.56
CA TYR A 65 -4.89 4.17 -7.33
C TYR A 65 -3.87 4.58 -8.40
N ASN A 66 -4.08 5.70 -9.08
CA ASN A 66 -3.21 6.12 -10.20
C ASN A 66 -1.96 6.86 -9.71
N GLU A 67 -2.11 7.73 -8.71
CA GLU A 67 -1.07 8.61 -8.21
C GLU A 67 -0.53 8.16 -6.85
N VAL A 68 0.78 8.28 -6.68
CA VAL A 68 1.44 8.04 -5.39
C VAL A 68 1.18 9.24 -4.48
N ILE A 69 0.42 9.00 -3.41
CA ILE A 69 0.11 10.01 -2.40
C ILE A 69 1.18 10.11 -1.30
N GLN A 70 1.98 9.05 -1.13
CA GLN A 70 3.10 9.03 -0.20
C GLN A 70 4.18 8.07 -0.74
N LYS A 71 5.42 8.54 -0.74
CA LYS A 71 6.62 7.72 -0.95
C LYS A 71 7.53 7.91 0.26
N CYS A 72 8.22 6.86 0.65
CA CYS A 72 9.22 6.93 1.70
C CYS A 72 10.23 5.79 1.52
N ASN A 73 11.51 6.07 1.77
CA ASN A 73 12.54 5.04 1.85
C ASN A 73 12.67 4.51 3.30
N TRP A 74 13.41 3.41 3.49
CA TRP A 74 13.51 2.78 4.82
C TRP A 74 14.32 3.59 5.82
N GLU A 75 15.23 4.45 5.37
CA GLU A 75 16.00 5.33 6.25
C GLU A 75 15.14 6.50 6.74
N GLU A 76 14.29 7.07 5.87
CA GLU A 76 13.30 8.09 6.23
C GLU A 76 12.28 7.58 7.25
N LEU A 77 11.99 6.27 7.30
CA LEU A 77 11.13 5.69 8.33
C LEU A 77 11.74 5.66 9.73
N LYS A 78 13.06 5.83 9.86
CA LYS A 78 13.72 5.94 11.17
C LYS A 78 13.50 7.30 11.81
N ASP A 79 13.02 8.27 11.05
CA ASP A 79 12.59 9.57 11.55
C ASP A 79 11.19 9.48 12.17
N ASP A 80 11.05 9.95 13.40
CA ASP A 80 9.83 9.83 14.19
C ASP A 80 8.65 10.62 13.59
N ASP A 81 8.92 11.76 12.95
CA ASP A 81 7.88 12.59 12.32
C ASP A 81 7.33 11.90 11.06
N MET A 82 8.22 11.32 10.25
CA MET A 82 7.84 10.52 9.09
C MET A 82 7.02 9.28 9.49
N PHE A 83 7.43 8.58 10.54
CA PHE A 83 6.67 7.45 11.07
C PHE A 83 5.30 7.88 11.60
N PHE A 84 5.24 9.03 12.30
CA PHE A 84 3.99 9.59 12.81
C PHE A 84 3.00 9.94 11.69
N GLU A 85 3.44 10.62 10.62
CA GLU A 85 2.57 10.95 9.49
C GLU A 85 2.08 9.70 8.76
N LEU A 86 2.94 8.68 8.59
CA LEU A 86 2.51 7.39 8.04
C LEU A 86 1.45 6.72 8.92
N LYS A 87 1.67 6.71 10.25
CA LYS A 87 0.72 6.17 11.23
C LYS A 87 -0.60 6.94 11.21
N LYS A 88 -0.59 8.25 10.98
CA LYS A 88 -1.79 9.08 10.86
C LYS A 88 -2.53 8.83 9.55
N LEU A 89 -1.82 8.54 8.46
CA LEU A 89 -2.39 8.18 7.16
C LEU A 89 -3.08 6.80 7.19
N LEU A 90 -2.38 5.78 7.70
CA LEU A 90 -2.85 4.40 7.70
C LEU A 90 -3.67 4.06 8.96
N GLY A 91 -3.25 4.51 10.13
CA GLY A 91 -3.83 4.13 11.42
C GLY A 91 -5.17 4.79 11.76
N LYS A 92 -5.69 5.71 10.93
CA LYS A 92 -6.92 6.47 11.27
C LYS A 92 -8.17 5.59 11.42
N ASN A 93 -8.14 4.34 10.94
CA ASN A 93 -9.23 3.35 11.04
C ASN A 93 -8.73 1.93 11.40
N ALA A 94 -7.51 1.79 11.96
CA ALA A 94 -6.95 0.49 12.35
C ALA A 94 -7.52 0.01 13.70
#